data_AF-A0A434BP55-F1
#
_entry.id   AF-A0A434BP55-F1
#
_cell.length_a   1.000
_cell.length_b   1.000
_cell.length_c   1.000
_cell.angle_alpha   90.00
_cell.angle_beta   90.00
_cell.angle_gamma   90.00
#
_symmetry.space_group_name_H-M   'P 1'
#
loop_
_entity.id
_entity.type
_entity.pdbx_description
1 polymer ?
#
loop_
_entity_poly.entity_id
_entity_poly.type
_entity_poly.pdbx_seq_one_letter_code
_entity_poly.pdbx_strand_id
1 'polypeptide(L)'
;LQVRTEGGPCRALGFVVDPANPRYAGKLDKQAIAATLVTAVGHWGSGAQYLFETIRHLEACGIRDRNLWRLQELVAEEIGLTSQLTRP
;
A
#
# COMPACT_ATOMS: atom_id res chain seq x y z
N LEU A 1 -3.50 18.36 -12.12
CA LEU A 1 -2.35 17.59 -12.63
C LEU A 1 -2.40 17.60 -14.15
N GLN A 2 -1.26 17.67 -14.84
CA GLN A 2 -1.18 17.47 -16.30
C GLN A 2 -0.77 16.02 -16.54
N VAL A 3 -1.55 15.28 -17.32
CA VAL A 3 -1.29 13.87 -17.64
C VAL A 3 -1.29 13.65 -19.14
N ARG A 4 -0.70 12.55 -19.60
CA ARG A 4 -0.74 12.12 -21.00
C ARG A 4 -1.64 10.90 -21.11
N THR A 5 -2.52 10.93 -22.10
CA THR A 5 -3.38 9.82 -22.48
C THR A 5 -3.15 9.49 -23.95
N GLU A 6 -3.77 8.43 -24.48
CA GLU A 6 -3.75 8.12 -25.91
C GLU A 6 -4.28 9.28 -26.76
N GLY A 7 -5.25 10.05 -26.25
CA GLY A 7 -5.80 11.23 -26.91
C GLY A 7 -4.98 12.52 -26.74
N GLY A 8 -3.79 12.44 -26.14
CA GLY A 8 -2.92 13.60 -25.88
C GLY A 8 -2.94 14.11 -24.43
N PRO A 9 -2.33 15.29 -24.17
CA PRO A 9 -2.24 15.85 -22.83
C PRO A 9 -3.59 16.37 -22.34
N CYS A 10 -3.95 16.10 -21.08
CA CYS A 10 -5.18 16.60 -20.46
C CYS A 10 -4.99 16.94 -18.98
N ARG A 11 -5.98 17.66 -18.42
CA ARG A 11 -6.03 18.00 -16.99
C ARG A 11 -6.72 16.89 -16.21
N ALA A 12 -6.06 16.44 -15.15
CA ALA A 12 -6.60 15.48 -14.19
C ALA A 12 -6.73 16.08 -12.78
N LEU A 13 -7.68 15.56 -12.02
CA LEU A 13 -7.82 15.77 -10.58
C LEU A 13 -7.03 14.69 -9.84
N GLY A 14 -6.40 15.06 -8.73
CA GLY A 14 -5.73 14.14 -7.83
C GLY A 14 -6.21 14.39 -6.41
N PHE A 15 -6.56 13.32 -5.70
CA PHE A 15 -6.93 13.39 -4.30
C PHE A 15 -5.70 13.06 -3.46
N VAL A 16 -5.31 13.98 -2.59
CA VAL A 16 -4.16 13.83 -1.69
C VAL A 16 -4.60 14.10 -0.26
N VAL A 17 -3.94 13.46 0.70
CA VAL A 17 -4.16 13.73 2.12
C VAL A 17 -3.53 15.06 2.50
N ASP A 18 -4.21 15.84 3.34
CA ASP A 18 -3.66 17.05 3.96
C ASP A 18 -2.68 16.66 5.08
N PRO A 19 -1.39 17.03 5.00
CA PRO A 19 -0.41 16.74 6.05
C PRO A 19 -0.74 17.37 7.42
N ALA A 20 -1.58 18.41 7.48
CA ALA A 20 -2.04 19.02 8.72
C ALA A 20 -3.23 18.27 9.37
N ASN A 21 -3.80 17.27 8.68
CA ASN A 21 -4.91 16.50 9.21
C ASN A 21 -4.44 15.63 10.39
N PRO A 22 -5.10 15.66 11.56
CA PRO A 22 -4.72 14.84 12.72
C PRO A 22 -4.69 13.32 12.46
N ARG A 23 -5.33 12.84 11.40
CA ARG A 23 -5.32 11.43 10.98
C ARG A 23 -4.17 11.07 10.03
N TYR A 24 -3.36 12.04 9.60
CA TYR A 24 -2.19 11.78 8.79
C TYR A 24 -1.04 11.26 9.65
N ALA A 25 -0.67 10.00 9.46
CA ALA A 25 0.38 9.35 10.24
C ALA A 25 1.81 9.82 9.93
N GLY A 26 1.99 10.76 8.99
CA GLY A 26 3.30 11.26 8.61
C GLY A 26 4.14 10.24 7.83
N LYS A 27 5.46 10.44 7.85
CA LYS A 27 6.42 9.48 7.29
C LYS A 27 6.73 8.42 8.34
N LEU A 28 6.33 7.19 8.06
CA LEU A 28 6.66 6.02 8.87
C LEU A 28 7.77 5.21 8.19
N ASP A 29 8.54 4.49 8.98
CA ASP A 29 9.44 3.48 8.44
C ASP A 29 8.64 2.31 7.84
N LYS A 30 9.23 1.61 6.87
CA LYS A 30 8.50 0.56 6.12
C LYS A 30 8.17 -0.64 7.01
N GLN A 31 8.97 -0.91 8.03
CA GLN A 31 8.75 -2.02 8.96
C GLN A 31 7.53 -1.75 9.85
N ALA A 32 7.37 -0.55 10.37
CA ALA A 32 6.22 -0.10 11.14
C ALA A 32 4.94 -0.12 10.28
N ILE A 33 5.03 0.29 9.01
CA ILE A 33 3.92 0.15 8.06
C ILE A 33 3.59 -1.34 7.87
N ALA A 34 4.57 -2.21 7.67
CA ALA A 34 4.34 -3.64 7.48
C ALA A 34 3.66 -4.28 8.70
N ALA A 35 4.19 -4.05 9.91
CA ALA A 35 3.60 -4.55 11.16
C ALA A 35 2.16 -4.08 11.36
N THR A 36 1.86 -2.83 10.99
CA THR A 36 0.49 -2.29 11.01
C THR A 36 -0.40 -3.02 10.00
N LEU A 37 0.07 -3.23 8.76
CA LEU A 37 -0.73 -3.86 7.70
C LEU A 37 -1.04 -5.34 7.97
N VAL A 38 -0.17 -6.06 8.68
CA VAL A 38 -0.42 -7.45 9.08
C VAL A 38 -1.60 -7.56 10.03
N THR A 39 -1.81 -6.57 10.90
CA THR A 39 -2.83 -6.61 11.96
C THR A 39 -4.07 -5.79 11.63
N ALA A 40 -4.00 -4.86 10.68
CA ALA A 40 -5.10 -3.99 10.31
C ALA A 40 -6.25 -4.78 9.64
N VAL A 41 -7.48 -4.52 10.09
CA VAL A 41 -8.71 -5.07 9.49
C VAL A 41 -9.73 -3.93 9.35
N GLY A 42 -10.26 -3.76 8.13
CA GLY A 42 -11.32 -2.81 7.84
C GLY A 42 -12.52 -3.50 7.19
N HIS A 43 -13.54 -2.71 6.84
CA HIS A 43 -14.79 -3.21 6.23
C HIS A 43 -14.59 -3.97 4.91
N TRP A 44 -13.45 -3.78 4.24
CA TRP A 44 -13.14 -4.38 2.93
C TRP A 44 -12.11 -5.51 3.00
N GLY A 45 -11.68 -5.93 4.20
CA GLY A 45 -10.67 -6.97 4.42
C GLY A 45 -9.47 -6.51 5.23
N SER A 46 -8.40 -7.33 5.25
CA SER A 46 -7.16 -7.02 5.96
C SER A 46 -6.30 -6.01 5.20
N GLY A 47 -5.45 -5.27 5.93
CA GLY A 47 -4.47 -4.35 5.34
C GLY A 47 -3.51 -5.06 4.38
N ALA A 48 -3.06 -6.26 4.73
CA ALA A 48 -2.22 -7.09 3.87
C ALA A 48 -2.91 -7.47 2.55
N GLN A 49 -4.20 -7.87 2.59
CA GLN A 49 -4.96 -8.19 1.38
C GLN A 49 -5.16 -6.96 0.51
N TYR A 50 -5.48 -5.81 1.10
CA TYR A 50 -5.61 -4.55 0.38
C TYR A 50 -4.31 -4.16 -0.36
N LEU A 51 -3.16 -4.28 0.32
CA LEU A 51 -1.86 -3.99 -0.30
C LEU A 51 -1.60 -4.90 -1.50
N PHE A 52 -1.81 -6.22 -1.33
CA PHE A 52 -1.61 -7.21 -2.39
C PHE A 52 -2.48 -6.93 -3.62
N GLU A 53 -3.78 -6.71 -3.42
CA GLU A 53 -4.69 -6.42 -4.53
C GLU A 53 -4.33 -5.12 -5.25
N THR A 54 -3.91 -4.09 -4.50
CA THR A 54 -3.47 -2.81 -5.09
C THR A 54 -2.26 -3.02 -6.02
N ILE A 55 -1.25 -3.76 -5.56
CA ILE A 55 -0.03 -4.02 -6.36
C ILE A 55 -0.36 -4.88 -7.58
N ARG A 56 -1.20 -5.91 -7.42
CA ARG A 56 -1.64 -6.78 -8.52
C ARG A 56 -2.33 -5.98 -9.63
N HIS A 57 -3.22 -5.05 -9.29
CA HIS A 57 -3.90 -4.21 -10.28
C HIS A 57 -2.95 -3.20 -10.93
N LEU A 58 -2.02 -2.61 -10.17
CA LEU A 58 -1.00 -1.72 -10.74
C LEU A 58 -0.10 -2.47 -11.73
N GLU A 59 0.34 -3.68 -11.39
CA GLU A 59 1.15 -4.52 -12.28
C GLU A 59 0.39 -4.91 -13.55
N ALA A 60 -0.90 -5.26 -13.44
CA ALA A 60 -1.75 -5.52 -14.61
C ALA A 60 -1.88 -4.30 -15.55
N CYS A 61 -1.77 -3.08 -15.00
CA CYS A 61 -1.71 -1.83 -15.76
C CYS A 61 -0.30 -1.46 -16.24
N GLY A 62 0.71 -2.33 -16.04
CA GLY A 62 2.11 -2.07 -16.40
C GLY A 62 2.86 -1.13 -15.44
N ILE A 63 2.30 -0.86 -14.25
CA ILE A 63 2.87 0.05 -13.27
C ILE A 63 3.60 -0.75 -12.18
N ARG A 64 4.93 -0.60 -12.10
CA ARG A 64 5.77 -1.27 -11.10
C ARG A 64 6.44 -0.26 -10.17
N ASP A 65 5.88 -0.05 -8.99
CA ASP A 65 6.44 0.85 -7.97
C ASP A 65 7.38 0.11 -7.01
N ARG A 66 8.69 0.40 -7.08
CA ARG A 66 9.70 -0.27 -6.25
C ARG A 66 9.42 -0.19 -4.74
N ASN A 67 8.81 0.88 -4.25
CA ASN A 67 8.52 1.03 -2.82
C ASN A 67 7.37 0.14 -2.38
N LEU A 68 6.30 0.04 -3.18
CA LEU A 68 5.17 -0.85 -2.90
C LEU A 68 5.61 -2.32 -2.93
N TRP A 69 6.45 -2.70 -3.90
CA TRP A 69 7.01 -4.06 -3.97
C TRP A 69 7.85 -4.40 -2.74
N ARG A 70 8.75 -3.49 -2.31
CA ARG A 70 9.51 -3.71 -1.07
C ARG A 70 8.60 -3.80 0.15
N LEU A 71 7.52 -3.03 0.19
CA LEU A 71 6.56 -3.09 1.30
C LEU A 71 5.81 -4.44 1.31
N GLN A 72 5.43 -4.96 0.14
CA GLN A 72 4.80 -6.28 0.01
C GLN A 72 5.71 -7.40 0.52
N GLU A 73 7.00 -7.37 0.18
CA GLU A 73 8.00 -8.31 0.70
C GLU A 73 8.06 -8.28 2.23
N LEU A 74 8.16 -7.08 2.82
CA LEU A 74 8.20 -6.90 4.28
C LEU A 74 6.92 -7.42 4.95
N VAL A 75 5.74 -7.17 4.37
CA VAL A 75 4.47 -7.69 4.91
C VAL A 75 4.44 -9.22 4.84
N ALA A 76 4.94 -9.82 3.75
CA ALA A 76 5.00 -11.28 3.62
C ALA A 76 5.97 -11.91 4.64
N GLU A 77 7.16 -11.31 4.84
CA GLU A 77 8.11 -11.69 5.88
C GLU A 77 7.44 -11.67 7.27
N GLU A 78 6.72 -10.59 7.57
CA GLU A 78 6.10 -10.36 8.88
C GLU A 78 4.91 -11.29 9.16
N ILE A 79 4.13 -11.65 8.14
CA ILE A 79 3.10 -12.70 8.23
C ILE A 79 3.74 -14.06 8.57
N GLY A 80 4.86 -14.38 7.92
CA GLY A 80 5.62 -15.61 8.17
C GLY A 80 6.09 -15.71 9.62
N LEU A 81 6.63 -14.61 10.17
CA LEU A 81 7.05 -14.51 11.57
C LEU A 81 5.86 -14.65 12.55
N THR A 82 4.78 -13.90 12.32
CA THR A 82 3.59 -13.91 13.19
C THR A 82 2.97 -15.31 13.26
N SER A 83 2.92 -16.01 12.12
CA SER A 83 2.36 -17.37 12.02
C SER A 83 3.20 -18.41 12.74
N GLN A 84 4.50 -18.19 12.93
CA GLN A 84 5.38 -19.07 13.72
C GLN A 84 5.17 -18.85 15.22
N LEU A 85 4.89 -17.61 15.64
CA LEU A 85 4.69 -17.25 17.04
C LEU A 85 3.34 -17.73 17.60
N THR A 86 2.35 -17.98 16.73
CA THR A 86 0.99 -18.44 17.11
C THR A 86 0.79 -19.96 17.02
N ARG A 87 1.84 -20.73 16.69
CA ARG A 87 1.78 -22.20 16.74
C ARG A 87 2.00 -22.68 18.19
N PRO A 88 1.13 -23.58 18.70
CA PRO A 88 1.22 -24.11 20.07
C PRO A 88 2.47 -24.97 20.30
#